data_AF-A0A832F6A9-F1
#
_entry.id   AF-A0A832F6A9-F1
#
_cell.length_a   1.000
_cell.length_b   1.000
_cell.length_c   1.000
_cell.angle_alpha   90.00
_cell.angle_beta   90.00
_cell.angle_gamma   90.00
#
_symmetry.space_group_name_H-M   'P 1'
#
loop_
_entity.id
_entity.type
_entity.pdbx_description
1 polymer ?
#
loop_
_entity_poly.entity_id
_entity_poly.type
_entity_poly.pdbx_seq_one_letter_code
_entity_poly.pdbx_strand_id
1 'polypeptide(L)'
;WQGISLRDSETRQLQEYDISRDASTKQADISIRSGAGQINIGKGGESLVWGELDSDFATLDTNSSLKGNTQSVEIKTNGSWAGFGGHINDLNVYLNSDVPLKLSVDSGVAKLHADLSDIKVTEFDGHIGASSADLTIGDKVSSAINLDAGASSVKIHLPRTVGAKVTVQSGLSSRNFTDFKQTDKNTYESDNYNQAEKKVDITLRGGVSSLTIDWQ
;
A
#
# COMPACT_ATOMS: atom_id res chain seq x y z
N TRP A 1 46.07 19.50 -8.21
CA TRP A 1 45.21 20.11 -9.24
C TRP A 1 45.35 19.31 -10.52
N GLN A 2 44.27 19.18 -11.30
CA GLN A 2 43.92 18.07 -12.22
C GLN A 2 43.31 16.86 -11.47
N GLY A 3 42.10 16.38 -11.77
CA GLY A 3 41.07 16.90 -12.70
C GLY A 3 39.71 16.20 -12.55
N ILE A 4 38.63 16.86 -12.96
CA ILE A 4 37.20 16.47 -12.80
C ILE A 4 36.63 16.09 -14.18
N SER A 5 35.71 15.14 -14.38
CA SER A 5 35.14 14.02 -13.57
C SER A 5 34.24 13.18 -14.53
N LEU A 6 33.24 12.42 -14.01
CA LEU A 6 32.18 11.68 -14.73
C LEU A 6 32.62 10.35 -15.39
N ARG A 7 31.84 9.25 -15.41
CA ARG A 7 30.49 8.91 -14.92
C ARG A 7 30.49 7.51 -14.31
N ASP A 8 29.57 7.25 -13.37
CA ASP A 8 28.82 5.99 -13.31
C ASP A 8 27.33 6.38 -13.27
N SER A 9 26.66 6.35 -14.43
CA SER A 9 25.26 6.79 -14.59
C SER A 9 24.52 5.92 -15.61
N GLU A 10 24.83 4.63 -15.66
CA GLU A 10 24.42 3.73 -16.75
C GLU A 10 23.47 2.58 -16.36
N THR A 11 23.02 2.48 -15.10
CA THR A 11 22.12 1.38 -14.67
C THR A 11 20.72 1.79 -14.22
N ARG A 12 20.44 3.07 -13.95
CA ARG A 12 19.07 3.54 -13.64
C ARG A 12 18.17 3.40 -14.86
N GLN A 13 17.18 2.52 -14.77
CA GLN A 13 16.19 2.26 -15.82
C GLN A 13 14.79 2.61 -15.32
N LEU A 14 14.10 3.47 -16.09
CA LEU A 14 12.67 3.67 -15.97
C LEU A 14 11.96 2.59 -16.79
N GLN A 15 11.09 1.81 -16.15
CA GLN A 15 10.33 0.73 -16.75
C GLN A 15 8.84 0.99 -16.54
N GLU A 16 8.15 1.43 -17.59
CA GLU A 16 6.71 1.70 -17.57
C GLU A 16 5.90 0.43 -17.82
N TYR A 17 4.68 0.38 -17.26
CA TYR A 17 3.70 -0.67 -17.51
C TYR A 17 2.28 -0.11 -17.51
N ASP A 18 1.44 -0.63 -18.39
CA ASP A 18 0.01 -0.34 -18.44
C ASP A 18 -0.75 -1.66 -18.64
N ILE A 19 -1.65 -1.97 -17.70
CA ILE A 19 -2.55 -3.10 -17.75
C ILE A 19 -3.96 -2.56 -17.95
N SER A 20 -4.41 -2.58 -19.20
CA SER A 20 -5.75 -2.15 -19.57
C SER A 20 -6.83 -2.96 -18.86
N ARG A 21 -7.94 -2.28 -18.54
CA ARG A 21 -9.11 -2.90 -17.95
C ARG A 21 -9.90 -3.66 -19.02
N ASP A 22 -10.15 -4.95 -18.78
CA ASP A 22 -11.07 -5.72 -19.62
C ASP A 22 -12.53 -5.22 -19.47
N ALA A 23 -13.29 -5.19 -20.57
CA ALA A 23 -14.66 -4.67 -20.59
C ALA A 23 -15.64 -5.45 -19.68
N SER A 24 -15.32 -6.71 -19.36
CA SER A 24 -16.10 -7.54 -18.43
C SER A 24 -15.69 -7.38 -16.96
N THR A 25 -14.60 -6.68 -16.66
CA THR A 25 -14.06 -6.47 -15.31
C THR A 25 -15.05 -5.67 -14.44
N LYS A 26 -15.55 -6.33 -13.40
CA LYS A 26 -16.40 -5.77 -12.35
C LYS A 26 -15.73 -5.74 -10.98
N GLN A 27 -14.67 -6.53 -10.78
CA GLN A 27 -13.83 -6.56 -9.58
C GLN A 27 -12.38 -6.80 -10.00
N ALA A 28 -11.42 -6.41 -9.17
CA ALA A 28 -10.00 -6.68 -9.44
C ALA A 28 -9.25 -7.15 -8.19
N ASP A 29 -8.32 -8.08 -8.39
CA ASP A 29 -7.41 -8.56 -7.35
C ASP A 29 -5.98 -8.17 -7.76
N ILE A 30 -5.37 -7.22 -7.05
CA ILE A 30 -4.10 -6.61 -7.45
C ILE A 30 -3.04 -6.94 -6.39
N SER A 31 -2.00 -7.66 -6.80
CA SER A 31 -0.91 -8.14 -5.95
C SER A 31 0.40 -7.45 -6.32
N ILE A 32 0.97 -6.69 -5.41
CA ILE A 32 2.27 -6.02 -5.56
C ILE A 32 3.32 -6.74 -4.72
N ARG A 33 4.44 -7.13 -5.34
CA ARG A 33 5.57 -7.81 -4.70
C ARG A 33 6.87 -7.04 -4.98
N SER A 34 7.39 -6.32 -3.98
CA SER A 34 8.61 -5.52 -4.15
C SER A 34 9.68 -5.79 -3.10
N GLY A 35 10.95 -5.80 -3.52
CA GLY A 35 12.11 -5.98 -2.67
C GLY A 35 12.41 -4.76 -1.79
N ALA A 36 13.69 -4.43 -1.58
CA ALA A 36 14.09 -3.18 -0.93
C ALA A 36 13.82 -1.96 -1.84
N GLY A 37 13.57 -0.77 -1.28
CA GLY A 37 13.23 0.43 -2.08
C GLY A 37 12.16 1.31 -1.44
N GLN A 38 11.26 1.87 -2.27
CA GLN A 38 10.03 2.56 -1.87
C GLN A 38 8.87 2.13 -2.80
N ILE A 39 7.65 2.03 -2.27
CA ILE A 39 6.42 1.92 -3.08
C ILE A 39 5.56 3.16 -2.84
N ASN A 40 5.07 3.76 -3.92
CA ASN A 40 4.02 4.77 -3.90
C ASN A 40 2.79 4.21 -4.63
N ILE A 41 1.63 4.21 -3.97
CA ILE A 41 0.36 3.77 -4.55
C ILE A 41 -0.60 4.96 -4.56
N GLY A 42 -1.30 5.17 -5.68
CA GLY A 42 -2.25 6.27 -5.82
C GLY A 42 -3.35 6.01 -6.83
N LYS A 43 -4.19 7.03 -7.05
CA LYS A 43 -5.28 7.02 -8.03
C LYS A 43 -4.75 7.06 -9.47
N GLY A 44 -5.24 6.17 -10.31
CA GLY A 44 -4.96 6.11 -11.76
C GLY A 44 -6.12 6.59 -12.63
N GLY A 45 -6.03 6.25 -13.92
CA GLY A 45 -6.98 6.64 -14.97
C GLY A 45 -7.87 5.48 -15.43
N GLU A 46 -8.07 5.36 -16.74
CA GLU A 46 -8.98 4.36 -17.34
C GLU A 46 -8.43 2.92 -17.29
N SER A 47 -7.11 2.74 -17.43
CA SER A 47 -6.42 1.46 -17.27
C SER A 47 -6.65 0.88 -15.87
N LEU A 48 -6.65 -0.46 -15.74
CA LEU A 48 -6.91 -1.09 -14.45
C LEU A 48 -5.81 -0.78 -13.45
N VAL A 49 -4.56 -0.93 -13.91
CA VAL A 49 -3.35 -0.47 -13.24
C VAL A 49 -2.37 0.05 -14.28
N TRP A 50 -1.70 1.15 -14.00
CA TRP A 50 -0.51 1.59 -14.73
C TRP A 50 0.54 2.09 -13.75
N GLY A 51 1.78 2.25 -14.20
CA GLY A 51 2.82 2.86 -13.39
C GLY A 51 4.20 2.73 -13.99
N GLU A 52 5.19 2.94 -13.12
CA GLU A 52 6.61 2.96 -13.48
C GLU A 52 7.43 2.36 -12.34
N LEU A 53 8.50 1.65 -12.71
CA LEU A 53 9.58 1.26 -11.83
C LEU A 53 10.81 2.08 -12.22
N ASP A 54 11.30 2.89 -11.29
CA ASP A 54 12.57 3.59 -11.44
C ASP A 54 13.61 2.90 -10.55
N SER A 55 14.56 2.18 -11.15
CA SER A 55 15.48 1.31 -10.42
C SER A 55 16.86 1.24 -11.05
N ASP A 56 17.91 1.17 -10.24
CA ASP A 56 19.29 0.93 -10.69
C ASP A 56 19.74 -0.54 -10.61
N PHE A 57 18.87 -1.44 -10.13
CA PHE A 57 19.18 -2.88 -10.00
C PHE A 57 18.01 -3.85 -10.26
N ALA A 58 16.76 -3.40 -10.28
CA ALA A 58 15.58 -4.27 -10.42
C ALA A 58 14.88 -4.11 -11.76
N THR A 59 14.30 -5.20 -12.24
CA THR A 59 13.40 -5.22 -13.39
C THR A 59 11.97 -5.48 -12.99
N LEU A 60 11.03 -5.04 -13.83
CA LEU A 60 9.61 -5.28 -13.63
C LEU A 60 9.16 -6.56 -14.33
N ASP A 61 8.29 -7.31 -13.66
CA ASP A 61 7.57 -8.47 -14.19
C ASP A 61 6.09 -8.28 -13.85
N THR A 62 5.23 -8.35 -14.87
CA THR A 62 3.80 -8.10 -14.73
C THR A 62 2.99 -9.17 -15.43
N ASN A 63 1.90 -9.60 -14.79
CA ASN A 63 0.99 -10.58 -15.32
C ASN A 63 -0.45 -10.13 -15.07
N SER A 64 -1.35 -10.36 -16.03
CA SER A 64 -2.78 -10.16 -15.84
C SER A 64 -3.57 -11.31 -16.43
N SER A 65 -4.63 -11.70 -15.73
CA SER A 65 -5.58 -12.71 -16.20
C SER A 65 -7.01 -12.35 -15.79
N LEU A 66 -7.97 -12.73 -16.63
CA LEU A 66 -9.38 -12.55 -16.37
C LEU A 66 -10.01 -13.91 -16.07
N LYS A 67 -10.79 -13.99 -14.98
CA LYS A 67 -11.59 -15.17 -14.65
C LYS A 67 -13.02 -14.75 -14.29
N GLY A 68 -13.95 -15.02 -15.21
CA GLY A 68 -15.33 -14.57 -15.08
C GLY A 68 -15.42 -13.06 -15.27
N ASN A 69 -15.55 -12.32 -14.17
CA ASN A 69 -15.61 -10.85 -14.12
C ASN A 69 -14.60 -10.23 -13.15
N THR A 70 -13.67 -11.04 -12.62
CA THR A 70 -12.54 -10.60 -11.80
C THR A 70 -11.28 -10.62 -12.64
N GLN A 71 -10.61 -9.47 -12.75
CA GLN A 71 -9.31 -9.35 -13.41
C GLN A 71 -8.22 -9.32 -12.33
N SER A 72 -7.38 -10.34 -12.31
CA SER A 72 -6.24 -10.44 -11.41
C SER A 72 -5.01 -9.83 -12.06
N VAL A 73 -4.20 -9.12 -11.27
CA VAL A 73 -2.96 -8.46 -11.68
C VAL A 73 -1.87 -8.80 -10.68
N GLU A 74 -0.73 -9.27 -11.14
CA GLU A 74 0.51 -9.39 -10.36
C GLU A 74 1.55 -8.41 -10.91
N ILE A 75 2.14 -7.61 -10.01
CA ILE A 75 3.22 -6.66 -10.29
C ILE A 75 4.38 -7.03 -9.37
N LYS A 76 5.53 -7.36 -9.95
CA LYS A 76 6.67 -7.88 -9.21
C LYS A 76 7.96 -7.18 -9.63
N THR A 77 8.76 -6.72 -8.67
CA THR A 77 10.15 -6.31 -8.93
C THR A 77 11.07 -7.53 -8.77
N ASN A 78 11.87 -7.85 -9.79
CA ASN A 78 12.91 -8.86 -9.73
C ASN A 78 14.28 -8.18 -9.70
N GLY A 79 15.00 -8.33 -8.59
CA GLY A 79 16.34 -7.78 -8.44
C GLY A 79 16.80 -7.89 -7.00
N SER A 80 18.10 -8.02 -6.80
CA SER A 80 18.71 -7.97 -5.47
C SER A 80 19.98 -7.14 -5.52
N TRP A 81 20.11 -6.21 -4.58
CA TRP A 81 21.35 -5.50 -4.31
C TRP A 81 21.90 -6.01 -2.97
N ALA A 82 23.22 -6.15 -2.89
CA ALA A 82 23.92 -6.55 -1.67
C ALA A 82 25.26 -5.83 -1.62
N GLY A 83 25.37 -4.78 -0.80
CA GLY A 83 26.57 -3.93 -0.76
C GLY A 83 26.46 -2.79 0.24
N PHE A 84 27.23 -1.72 0.00
CA PHE A 84 27.15 -0.47 0.73
C PHE A 84 27.01 0.67 -0.29
N GLY A 85 25.92 1.43 -0.21
CA GLY A 85 25.61 2.50 -1.17
C GLY A 85 24.13 2.88 -1.08
N GLY A 86 23.78 4.03 -1.64
CA GLY A 86 22.38 4.39 -1.88
C GLY A 86 21.96 3.86 -3.25
N HIS A 87 21.01 2.93 -3.27
CA HIS A 87 20.37 2.41 -4.48
C HIS A 87 18.94 2.95 -4.58
N ILE A 88 18.41 3.02 -5.79
CA ILE A 88 17.06 3.52 -6.09
C ILE A 88 16.22 2.34 -6.54
N ASN A 89 15.02 2.21 -5.98
CA ASN A 89 14.04 1.22 -6.41
C ASN A 89 12.64 1.73 -6.02
N ASP A 90 12.19 2.70 -6.78
CA ASP A 90 10.95 3.44 -6.53
C ASP A 90 9.87 2.88 -7.47
N LEU A 91 8.92 2.14 -6.91
CA LEU A 91 7.80 1.56 -7.64
C LEU A 91 6.56 2.45 -7.46
N ASN A 92 6.12 3.08 -8.54
CA ASN A 92 4.88 3.85 -8.60
C ASN A 92 3.76 2.99 -9.18
N VAL A 93 2.61 2.96 -8.52
CA VAL A 93 1.44 2.16 -8.90
C VAL A 93 0.17 3.00 -8.85
N TYR A 94 -0.52 3.12 -9.98
CA TYR A 94 -1.72 3.94 -10.13
C TYR A 94 -2.93 3.06 -10.47
N LEU A 95 -3.88 2.98 -9.55
CA LEU A 95 -5.00 2.03 -9.60
C LEU A 95 -6.29 2.69 -10.09
N ASN A 96 -7.08 1.98 -10.89
CA ASN A 96 -8.41 2.45 -11.31
C ASN A 96 -9.34 2.74 -10.12
N SER A 97 -10.02 3.88 -10.11
CA SER A 97 -10.97 4.26 -9.06
C SER A 97 -12.40 3.75 -9.27
N ASP A 98 -12.74 3.22 -10.45
CA ASP A 98 -14.11 2.81 -10.78
C ASP A 98 -14.42 1.35 -10.44
N VAL A 99 -13.43 0.47 -10.47
CA VAL A 99 -13.55 -0.96 -10.14
C VAL A 99 -13.31 -1.18 -8.64
N PRO A 100 -14.25 -1.81 -7.91
CA PRO A 100 -13.98 -2.32 -6.56
C PRO A 100 -12.85 -3.34 -6.58
N LEU A 101 -11.82 -3.15 -5.75
CA LEU A 101 -10.60 -3.93 -5.81
C LEU A 101 -10.10 -4.41 -4.45
N LYS A 102 -9.43 -5.57 -4.47
CA LYS A 102 -8.55 -6.03 -3.40
C LYS A 102 -7.11 -5.67 -3.74
N LEU A 103 -6.37 -5.18 -2.76
CA LEU A 103 -4.98 -4.77 -2.91
C LEU A 103 -4.11 -5.53 -1.90
N SER A 104 -3.27 -6.44 -2.39
CA SER A 104 -2.27 -7.14 -1.58
C SER A 104 -0.89 -6.54 -1.85
N VAL A 105 -0.16 -6.20 -0.80
CA VAL A 105 1.21 -5.66 -0.87
C VAL A 105 2.10 -6.53 0.00
N ASP A 106 3.02 -7.26 -0.62
CA ASP A 106 4.07 -8.03 0.06
C ASP A 106 5.41 -7.35 -0.25
N SER A 107 6.06 -6.75 0.76
CA SER A 107 7.24 -5.97 0.50
C SER A 107 8.24 -5.80 1.65
N GLY A 108 9.52 -5.86 1.27
CA GLY A 108 10.68 -5.48 2.09
C GLY A 108 11.19 -4.05 1.83
N VAL A 109 10.41 -3.17 1.19
CA VAL A 109 10.82 -1.78 0.91
C VAL A 109 11.13 -1.03 2.20
N ALA A 110 11.95 0.01 2.17
CA ALA A 110 12.16 0.86 3.34
C ALA A 110 10.90 1.68 3.69
N LYS A 111 10.08 2.03 2.68
CA LYS A 111 8.87 2.86 2.84
C LYS A 111 7.74 2.41 1.93
N LEU A 112 6.51 2.40 2.47
CA LEU A 112 5.27 2.33 1.71
C LEU A 112 4.48 3.62 1.93
N HIS A 113 4.04 4.26 0.85
CA HIS A 113 3.00 5.29 0.87
C HIS A 113 1.85 4.86 -0.04
N ALA A 114 0.62 4.87 0.45
CA ALA A 114 -0.56 4.52 -0.34
C ALA A 114 -1.70 5.51 -0.09
N ASP A 115 -2.01 6.32 -1.09
CA ASP A 115 -3.23 7.15 -1.11
C ASP A 115 -4.36 6.39 -1.81
N LEU A 116 -5.25 5.83 -0.99
CA LEU A 116 -6.45 5.10 -1.39
C LEU A 116 -7.72 5.92 -1.13
N SER A 117 -7.60 7.23 -0.84
CA SER A 117 -8.72 8.15 -0.53
C SER A 117 -9.83 8.12 -1.58
N ASP A 118 -9.43 8.01 -2.85
CA ASP A 118 -10.31 8.10 -4.01
C ASP A 118 -10.59 6.75 -4.72
N ILE A 119 -10.22 5.64 -4.09
CA ILE A 119 -10.19 4.30 -4.70
C ILE A 119 -11.18 3.36 -3.98
N LYS A 120 -11.85 2.47 -4.73
CA LYS A 120 -12.84 1.52 -4.19
C LYS A 120 -12.18 0.26 -3.59
N VAL A 121 -11.24 0.45 -2.67
CA VAL A 121 -10.51 -0.65 -2.02
C VAL A 121 -11.42 -1.37 -1.01
N THR A 122 -11.87 -2.57 -1.33
CA THR A 122 -12.71 -3.39 -0.43
C THR A 122 -11.87 -4.17 0.58
N GLU A 123 -10.63 -4.50 0.22
CA GLU A 123 -9.68 -5.22 1.07
C GLU A 123 -8.25 -4.75 0.78
N PHE A 124 -7.48 -4.46 1.84
CA PHE A 124 -6.05 -4.19 1.77
C PHE A 124 -5.31 -5.20 2.66
N ASP A 125 -4.39 -5.96 2.08
CA ASP A 125 -3.56 -6.94 2.79
C ASP A 125 -2.07 -6.57 2.66
N GLY A 126 -1.52 -5.92 3.68
CA GLY A 126 -0.11 -5.52 3.73
C GLY A 126 0.76 -6.47 4.56
N HIS A 127 1.72 -7.14 3.93
CA HIS A 127 2.85 -7.80 4.59
C HIS A 127 4.09 -6.91 4.40
N ILE A 128 4.46 -6.15 5.44
CA ILE A 128 5.31 -4.96 5.30
C ILE A 128 6.55 -5.08 6.20
N GLY A 129 7.71 -5.34 5.60
CA GLY A 129 9.03 -5.24 6.23
C GLY A 129 9.57 -3.81 6.35
N ALA A 130 8.77 -2.80 6.00
CA ALA A 130 9.21 -1.41 5.88
C ALA A 130 9.43 -0.69 7.20
N SER A 131 10.39 0.24 7.22
CA SER A 131 10.58 1.15 8.35
C SER A 131 9.37 2.05 8.60
N SER A 132 8.68 2.48 7.53
CA SER A 132 7.45 3.27 7.61
C SER A 132 6.39 2.81 6.60
N ALA A 133 5.16 2.67 7.06
CA ALA A 133 3.97 2.58 6.21
C ALA A 133 3.03 3.76 6.49
N ASP A 134 2.59 4.43 5.43
CA ASP A 134 1.72 5.61 5.50
C ASP A 134 0.54 5.40 4.54
N LEU A 135 -0.65 5.17 5.10
CA LEU A 135 -1.85 4.74 4.37
C LEU A 135 -2.97 5.77 4.56
N THR A 136 -3.52 6.30 3.46
CA THR A 136 -4.77 7.06 3.47
C THR A 136 -5.88 6.19 2.91
N ILE A 137 -6.96 5.96 3.67
CA ILE A 137 -8.08 5.10 3.27
C ILE A 137 -9.29 5.97 2.92
N GLY A 138 -9.93 5.69 1.79
CA GLY A 138 -11.12 6.42 1.34
C GLY A 138 -12.43 6.01 2.00
N ASP A 139 -13.49 6.75 1.66
CA ASP A 139 -14.88 6.44 2.02
C ASP A 139 -15.70 5.93 0.84
N LYS A 140 -15.07 5.41 -0.23
CA LYS A 140 -15.82 4.99 -1.43
C LYS A 140 -16.66 3.75 -1.17
N VAL A 141 -16.11 2.80 -0.42
CA VAL A 141 -16.70 1.52 0.00
C VAL A 141 -16.42 1.27 1.49
N SER A 142 -17.02 0.23 2.08
CA SER A 142 -16.49 -0.34 3.32
C SER A 142 -15.24 -1.18 3.02
N SER A 143 -14.25 -1.13 3.90
CA SER A 143 -12.91 -1.70 3.66
C SER A 143 -12.44 -2.56 4.84
N ALA A 144 -11.84 -3.72 4.55
CA ALA A 144 -11.02 -4.46 5.50
C ALA A 144 -9.54 -4.14 5.27
N ILE A 145 -8.82 -3.74 6.31
CA ILE A 145 -7.40 -3.36 6.26
C ILE A 145 -6.61 -4.31 7.18
N ASN A 146 -5.97 -5.33 6.61
CA ASN A 146 -5.11 -6.25 7.33
C ASN A 146 -3.65 -5.84 7.14
N LEU A 147 -2.92 -5.69 8.24
CA LEU A 147 -1.49 -5.34 8.22
C LEU A 147 -0.73 -6.31 9.10
N ASP A 148 0.24 -7.03 8.54
CA ASP A 148 1.32 -7.67 9.28
C ASP A 148 2.62 -6.91 8.98
N ALA A 149 3.12 -6.16 9.96
CA ALA A 149 4.20 -5.21 9.75
C ALA A 149 5.34 -5.40 10.75
N GLY A 150 6.58 -5.47 10.24
CA GLY A 150 7.82 -5.38 11.01
C GLY A 150 8.32 -3.95 11.17
N ALA A 151 7.40 -2.98 11.26
CA ALA A 151 7.68 -1.57 10.98
C ALA A 151 8.05 -0.73 12.20
N SER A 152 8.90 0.28 12.01
CA SER A 152 9.15 1.29 13.04
C SER A 152 7.96 2.24 13.21
N SER A 153 7.27 2.58 12.12
CA SER A 153 6.07 3.41 12.16
C SER A 153 5.01 2.96 11.17
N VAL A 154 3.76 2.88 11.62
CA VAL A 154 2.57 2.76 10.76
C VAL A 154 1.65 3.94 11.04
N LYS A 155 1.20 4.61 9.99
CA LYS A 155 0.19 5.67 10.03
C LYS A 155 -0.99 5.28 9.16
N ILE A 156 -2.20 5.51 9.67
CA ILE A 156 -3.43 5.31 8.92
C ILE A 156 -4.31 6.56 9.07
N HIS A 157 -4.62 7.18 7.94
CA HIS A 157 -5.44 8.37 7.83
C HIS A 157 -6.85 7.99 7.36
N LEU A 158 -7.87 8.43 8.09
CA LEU A 158 -9.27 8.05 7.86
C LEU A 158 -10.17 9.29 7.71
N PRO A 159 -11.11 9.34 6.76
CA PRO A 159 -12.07 10.43 6.69
C PRO A 159 -13.11 10.33 7.81
N ARG A 160 -13.53 11.46 8.38
CA ARG A 160 -14.59 11.52 9.41
C ARG A 160 -15.95 10.90 8.99
N THR A 161 -16.14 10.60 7.70
CA THR A 161 -17.37 10.02 7.14
C THR A 161 -17.51 8.52 7.40
N VAL A 162 -16.42 7.78 7.67
CA VAL A 162 -16.48 6.34 7.95
C VAL A 162 -16.56 6.04 9.45
N GLY A 163 -17.17 4.90 9.78
CA GLY A 163 -17.02 4.27 11.08
C GLY A 163 -15.78 3.38 11.10
N ALA A 164 -14.90 3.51 12.09
CA ALA A 164 -13.67 2.73 12.15
C ALA A 164 -13.61 1.81 13.37
N LYS A 165 -13.18 0.56 13.16
CA LYS A 165 -12.86 -0.41 14.23
C LYS A 165 -11.43 -0.91 14.05
N VAL A 166 -10.62 -0.81 15.10
CA VAL A 166 -9.20 -1.16 15.09
C VAL A 166 -8.95 -2.29 16.07
N THR A 167 -8.41 -3.40 15.60
CA THR A 167 -8.01 -4.56 16.40
C THR A 167 -6.48 -4.71 16.38
N VAL A 168 -5.84 -4.61 17.55
CA VAL A 168 -4.38 -4.66 17.69
C VAL A 168 -3.94 -6.00 18.27
N GLN A 169 -3.29 -6.82 17.45
CA GLN A 169 -2.70 -8.11 17.81
C GLN A 169 -1.15 -8.03 17.86
N SER A 170 -0.60 -6.81 17.94
CA SER A 170 0.83 -6.50 17.86
C SER A 170 1.43 -6.11 19.22
N GLY A 171 2.71 -6.44 19.42
CA GLY A 171 3.53 -5.97 20.53
C GLY A 171 3.99 -4.51 20.33
N LEU A 172 3.06 -3.56 20.46
CA LEU A 172 3.33 -2.13 20.22
C LEU A 172 4.11 -1.46 21.35
N SER A 173 5.11 -0.64 21.01
CA SER A 173 5.76 0.27 21.97
C SER A 173 4.96 1.56 22.19
N SER A 174 4.23 2.03 21.18
CA SER A 174 3.36 3.23 21.27
C SER A 174 2.10 3.09 20.41
N ARG A 175 1.00 3.68 20.91
CA ARG A 175 -0.31 3.80 20.25
C ARG A 175 -0.77 5.24 20.35
N ASN A 176 -1.17 5.84 19.23
CA ASN A 176 -1.79 7.16 19.21
C ASN A 176 -3.05 7.12 18.35
N PHE A 177 -4.22 7.02 18.98
CA PHE A 177 -5.52 6.98 18.31
C PHE A 177 -6.33 8.20 18.71
N THR A 178 -6.61 9.08 17.75
CA THR A 178 -7.39 10.30 17.99
C THR A 178 -8.89 9.98 17.93
N ASP A 179 -9.68 10.38 18.92
CA ASP A 179 -11.15 10.18 18.96
C ASP A 179 -11.62 8.71 18.82
N PHE A 180 -10.84 7.75 19.33
CA PHE A 180 -11.23 6.35 19.47
C PHE A 180 -11.52 5.98 20.93
N LYS A 181 -12.56 5.17 21.16
CA LYS A 181 -12.87 4.54 22.45
C LYS A 181 -12.43 3.10 22.45
N GLN A 182 -11.76 2.66 23.51
CA GLN A 182 -11.43 1.25 23.69
C GLN A 182 -12.70 0.47 24.09
N THR A 183 -13.07 -0.54 23.30
CA THR A 183 -14.28 -1.37 23.50
C THR A 183 -13.97 -2.75 24.07
N ASP A 184 -12.75 -3.26 23.84
CA ASP A 184 -12.22 -4.49 24.45
C ASP A 184 -10.69 -4.36 24.64
N LYS A 185 -10.05 -5.34 25.29
CA LYS A 185 -8.60 -5.38 25.61
C LYS A 185 -7.68 -4.93 24.47
N ASN A 186 -8.03 -5.30 23.23
CA ASN A 186 -7.25 -5.02 22.02
C ASN A 186 -8.04 -4.27 20.94
N THR A 187 -9.28 -3.83 21.22
CA THR A 187 -10.23 -3.33 20.22
C THR A 187 -10.64 -1.90 20.53
N TYR A 188 -10.66 -1.06 19.51
CA TYR A 188 -10.96 0.37 19.59
C TYR A 188 -11.95 0.74 18.49
N GLU A 189 -12.95 1.58 18.79
CA GLU A 189 -13.98 2.00 17.84
C GLU A 189 -14.13 3.52 17.83
N SER A 190 -14.45 4.09 16.67
CA SER A 190 -14.83 5.50 16.55
C SER A 190 -16.25 5.73 17.04
N ASP A 191 -16.56 6.95 17.50
CA ASP A 191 -17.86 7.30 18.08
C ASP A 191 -19.07 7.06 17.15
N ASN A 192 -18.84 7.11 15.83
CA ASN A 192 -19.83 6.88 14.78
C ASN A 192 -19.86 5.42 14.26
N TYR A 193 -19.03 4.50 14.77
CA TYR A 193 -18.84 3.18 14.16
C TYR A 193 -20.14 2.37 13.99
N ASN A 194 -21.10 2.50 14.90
CA ASN A 194 -22.36 1.77 14.83
C ASN A 194 -23.39 2.41 13.87
N GLN A 195 -23.31 3.73 13.64
CA GLN A 195 -24.25 4.52 12.85
C GLN A 195 -23.77 4.76 11.41
N ALA A 196 -22.46 4.67 11.16
CA ALA A 196 -21.89 4.90 9.84
C ALA A 196 -22.33 3.84 8.82
N GLU A 197 -22.75 4.30 7.65
CA GLU A 197 -23.11 3.46 6.50
C GLU A 197 -21.90 2.66 5.99
N LYS A 198 -20.73 3.31 5.97
CA LYS A 198 -19.47 2.74 5.50
C LYS A 198 -18.51 2.55 6.66
N LYS A 199 -17.84 1.41 6.68
CA LYS A 199 -16.99 0.99 7.81
C LYS A 199 -15.61 0.56 7.35
N VAL A 200 -14.60 0.92 8.14
CA VAL A 200 -13.21 0.51 7.94
C VAL A 200 -12.79 -0.35 9.13
N ASP A 201 -12.62 -1.64 8.87
CA ASP A 201 -12.20 -2.64 9.83
C ASP A 201 -10.70 -2.88 9.69
N ILE A 202 -9.91 -2.47 10.68
CA ILE A 202 -8.45 -2.49 10.64
C ILE A 202 -7.92 -3.53 11.61
N THR A 203 -7.10 -4.48 11.14
CA THR A 203 -6.42 -5.49 11.97
C THR A 203 -4.90 -5.39 11.84
N LEU A 204 -4.22 -5.12 12.94
CA LEU A 204 -2.76 -4.92 13.03
C LEU A 204 -2.09 -6.12 13.70
N ARG A 205 -1.11 -6.72 13.02
CA ARG A 205 -0.25 -7.83 13.44
C ARG A 205 1.22 -7.46 13.26
N GLY A 206 2.12 -8.36 13.65
CA GLY A 206 3.57 -8.15 13.54
C GLY A 206 4.18 -7.33 14.67
N GLY A 207 5.40 -6.84 14.47
CA GLY A 207 6.17 -6.07 15.43
C GLY A 207 6.27 -4.60 15.03
N VAL A 208 5.24 -3.81 15.35
CA VAL A 208 5.21 -2.37 15.03
C VAL A 208 5.64 -1.55 16.25
N SER A 209 6.61 -0.64 16.09
CA SER A 209 7.08 0.17 17.23
C SER A 209 6.13 1.34 17.54
N SER A 210 5.60 2.00 16.52
CA SER A 210 4.63 3.09 16.66
C SER A 210 3.48 2.97 15.67
N LEU A 211 2.25 3.03 16.18
CA LEU A 211 1.04 3.06 15.39
C LEU A 211 0.25 4.35 15.69
N THR A 212 0.02 5.14 14.65
CA THR A 212 -0.83 6.34 14.70
C THR A 212 -2.05 6.14 13.81
N ILE A 213 -3.23 6.49 14.32
CA ILE A 213 -4.46 6.58 13.54
C ILE A 213 -5.11 7.92 13.84
N ASP A 214 -5.33 8.70 12.79
CA ASP A 214 -5.89 10.03 12.85
C ASP A 214 -6.99 10.23 11.80
N TRP A 215 -7.58 11.43 11.80
CA TRP A 215 -8.70 11.77 10.96
C TRP A 215 -8.36 12.93 10.01
N GLN A 216 -8.80 12.79 8.76
CA GLN A 216 -8.81 13.84 7.73
C GLN A 216 -10.11 14.67 7.81
#